data_AF-A0A940P2P4-F1
#
_entry.id   AF-A0A940P2P4-F1
#
_cell.length_a   1.000
_cell.length_b   1.000
_cell.length_c   1.000
_cell.angle_alpha   90.00
_cell.angle_beta   90.00
_cell.angle_gamma   90.00
#
_symmetry.space_group_name_H-M   'P 1'
#
loop_
_entity.id
_entity.type
_entity.pdbx_description
1 polymer ?
#
loop_
_entity_poly.entity_id
_entity_poly.type
_entity_poly.pdbx_seq_one_letter_code
_entity_poly.pdbx_strand_id
1 'polypeptide(L)'
;MGSLQRSQIVKVLSHHSFSYEIRLDETFCHHRIIFFLYSKLSSAFAMTFGFTKVDNDKKSDYTDLCAAETDRIVIDIIENENDHYWLGADINES
;
A
#
# COMPACT_ATOMS: atom_id res chain seq x y z
N MET A 1 -25.56 20.25 11.23
CA MET A 1 -24.13 20.03 11.50
C MET A 1 -23.76 18.70 10.88
N GLY A 2 -22.89 18.72 9.86
CA GLY A 2 -22.64 17.58 8.98
C GLY A 2 -21.95 16.44 9.71
N SER A 3 -22.49 15.23 9.56
CA SER A 3 -21.85 14.00 10.01
C SER A 3 -20.55 13.79 9.23
N LEU A 4 -19.42 13.63 9.94
CA LEU A 4 -18.16 13.18 9.36
C LEU A 4 -18.39 11.79 8.73
N GLN A 5 -18.54 11.75 7.40
CA GLN A 5 -18.66 10.51 6.67
C GLN A 5 -17.24 9.95 6.51
N ARG A 6 -16.81 9.08 7.45
CA ARG A 6 -15.58 8.29 7.28
C ARG A 6 -15.79 7.31 6.13
N SER A 7 -15.52 7.73 4.89
CA SER A 7 -15.56 6.84 3.73
C SER A 7 -14.25 6.07 3.65
N GLN A 8 -14.25 4.82 4.08
CA GLN A 8 -13.19 3.87 3.75
C GLN A 8 -13.43 3.39 2.33
N ILE A 9 -12.67 3.92 1.37
CA ILE A 9 -12.71 3.48 -0.03
C ILE A 9 -11.44 2.67 -0.29
N VAL A 10 -11.62 1.43 -0.74
CA VAL A 10 -10.54 0.64 -1.37
C VAL A 10 -10.61 0.92 -2.86
N LYS A 11 -9.52 1.45 -3.43
CA LYS A 11 -9.44 1.80 -4.84
C LYS A 11 -8.26 1.07 -5.51
N VAL A 12 -8.50 0.50 -6.69
CA VAL A 12 -7.43 0.02 -7.58
C VAL A 12 -6.77 1.24 -8.24
N LEU A 13 -5.45 1.32 -8.23
CA LEU A 13 -4.71 2.39 -8.88
C LEU A 13 -4.57 2.09 -10.38
N SER A 14 -5.06 2.98 -11.24
CA SER A 14 -5.23 2.74 -12.69
C SER A 14 -3.93 2.48 -13.46
N HIS A 15 -2.77 2.77 -12.87
CA HIS A 15 -1.45 2.60 -13.49
C HIS A 15 -0.57 1.60 -12.74
N HIS A 16 -1.09 0.95 -11.71
CA HIS A 16 -0.34 0.03 -10.86
C HIS A 16 -1.09 -1.28 -10.72
N SER A 17 -0.51 -2.35 -11.26
CA SER A 17 -1.24 -3.61 -11.50
C SER A 17 -1.48 -4.40 -10.22
N PHE A 18 -0.68 -4.14 -9.18
CA PHE A 18 -0.72 -4.89 -7.93
C PHE A 18 -1.05 -4.02 -6.72
N SER A 19 -1.26 -2.72 -6.94
CA SER A 19 -1.40 -1.74 -5.87
C SER A 19 -2.85 -1.32 -5.65
N TYR A 20 -3.25 -1.36 -4.38
CA TYR A 20 -4.54 -0.91 -3.88
C TYR A 20 -4.33 0.24 -2.90
N GLU A 21 -5.31 1.14 -2.81
CA GLU A 21 -5.28 2.32 -1.95
C GLU A 21 -6.46 2.29 -0.99
N ILE A 22 -6.19 2.43 0.32
CA ILE A 22 -7.18 2.81 1.32
C ILE A 22 -7.06 4.31 1.56
N ARG A 23 -8.19 5.00 1.49
CA ARG A 23 -8.29 6.43 1.83
C ARG A 23 -8.99 6.61 3.17
N LEU A 24 -8.35 7.35 4.06
CA LEU A 24 -8.94 7.81 5.32
C LEU A 24 -8.89 9.34 5.30
N ASP A 25 -10.02 9.95 4.94
CA ASP A 25 -10.12 11.39 4.78
C ASP A 25 -10.62 12.05 6.07
N GLU A 26 -9.81 12.96 6.62
CA GLU A 26 -10.18 13.91 7.67
C GLU A 26 -10.27 15.32 7.08
N THR A 27 -10.72 16.30 7.88
CA THR A 27 -11.06 17.65 7.39
C THR A 27 -9.90 18.40 6.74
N PHE A 28 -8.66 18.12 7.13
CA PHE A 28 -7.45 18.81 6.63
C PHE A 28 -6.31 17.86 6.28
N CYS A 29 -6.51 16.57 6.52
CA CYS A 29 -5.50 15.52 6.42
C CYS A 29 -6.11 14.32 5.72
N HIS A 30 -5.39 13.80 4.74
CA HIS A 30 -5.82 12.70 3.91
C HIS A 30 -4.83 11.56 4.07
N HIS A 31 -5.10 10.63 4.97
CA HIS A 31 -4.23 9.47 5.10
C HIS A 31 -4.48 8.50 3.94
N ARG A 32 -3.39 7.96 3.41
CA ARG A 32 -3.35 7.01 2.32
C ARG A 32 -2.54 5.82 2.76
N ILE A 33 -3.09 4.64 2.52
CA ILE A 33 -2.39 3.38 2.72
C ILE A 33 -2.38 2.68 1.36
N ILE A 34 -1.20 2.54 0.77
CA ILE A 34 -1.00 1.76 -0.44
C ILE A 34 -0.58 0.37 -0.03
N PHE A 35 -1.22 -0.66 -0.59
CA PHE A 35 -0.95 -2.04 -0.23
C PHE A 35 -1.13 -3.00 -1.39
N PHE A 36 -0.58 -4.20 -1.27
CA PHE A 36 -0.89 -5.34 -2.13
C PHE A 36 -1.24 -6.57 -1.28
N LEU A 37 -2.00 -7.49 -1.88
CA LEU A 37 -2.36 -8.76 -1.24
C LEU A 37 -1.44 -9.87 -1.75
N TYR A 38 -0.83 -10.60 -0.82
CA TYR A 38 0.05 -11.73 -1.10
C TYR A 38 -0.53 -13.01 -0.51
N SER A 39 -0.84 -14.01 -1.35
CA SER A 39 -1.58 -15.22 -0.98
C SER A 39 -0.82 -16.54 -1.21
N LYS A 40 0.52 -16.52 -1.29
CA LYS A 40 1.32 -17.75 -1.49
C LYS A 40 1.27 -18.66 -0.26
N LEU A 41 1.11 -18.07 0.92
CA LEU A 41 0.92 -18.79 2.17
C LEU A 41 -0.57 -19.05 2.39
N SER A 42 -0.91 -20.06 3.20
CA SER A 42 -2.29 -20.39 3.61
C SER A 42 -3.04 -19.23 4.29
N SER A 43 -2.35 -18.10 4.54
CA SER A 43 -2.88 -16.82 4.97
C SER A 43 -2.45 -15.73 4.00
N ALA A 44 -3.36 -14.80 3.68
CA ALA A 44 -3.03 -13.63 2.88
C ALA A 44 -2.41 -12.54 3.77
N PHE A 45 -1.24 -12.03 3.37
CA PHE A 45 -0.59 -10.89 4.03
C PHE A 45 -0.75 -9.63 3.17
N ALA A 46 -0.84 -8.47 3.83
CA ALA A 46 -0.84 -7.18 3.18
C ALA A 46 0.46 -6.45 3.51
N MET A 47 1.27 -6.11 2.50
CA MET A 47 2.38 -5.18 2.69
C MET A 47 1.90 -3.78 2.38
N THR A 48 2.34 -2.79 3.17
CA THR A 48 1.72 -1.47 3.17
C THR A 48 2.75 -0.34 3.21
N PHE A 49 2.51 0.73 2.44
CA PHE A 49 3.09 2.05 2.66
C PHE A 49 2.00 3.00 3.14
N GLY A 50 2.27 3.75 4.21
CA GLY A 50 1.34 4.75 4.75
C GLY A 50 1.93 6.15 4.64
N PHE A 51 1.13 7.11 4.18
CA PHE A 51 1.51 8.53 4.20
C PHE A 51 0.30 9.44 4.39
N THR A 52 0.56 10.69 4.77
CA THR A 52 -0.45 11.73 4.92
C THR A 52 -0.30 12.74 3.80
N LYS A 53 -1.34 12.87 2.99
CA LYS A 53 -1.49 13.97 2.05
C LYS A 53 -2.14 15.16 2.76
N VAL A 54 -1.54 16.33 2.62
CA VAL A 54 -2.00 17.59 3.20
C VAL A 54 -2.69 18.41 2.12
N ASP A 55 -3.80 19.06 2.48
CA ASP A 55 -4.51 19.94 1.58
C ASP A 55 -3.63 21.06 1.03
N ASN A 56 -3.79 21.34 -0.26
CA ASN A 56 -3.02 22.34 -1.02
C ASN A 56 -1.51 22.08 -1.10
N ASP A 57 -0.98 20.97 -0.58
CA ASP A 57 0.41 20.55 -0.76
C ASP A 57 0.50 19.33 -1.67
N LYS A 58 0.73 19.57 -2.96
CA LYS A 58 0.91 18.49 -3.95
C LYS A 58 2.16 17.63 -3.67
N LYS A 59 3.16 18.14 -2.96
CA LYS A 59 4.39 17.38 -2.68
C LYS A 59 4.20 16.33 -1.59
N SER A 60 3.14 16.45 -0.80
CA SER A 60 2.74 15.44 0.19
C SER A 60 2.05 14.21 -0.42
N ASP A 61 1.76 14.24 -1.72
CA ASP A 61 1.12 13.14 -2.43
C ASP A 61 2.16 12.13 -2.93
N TYR A 62 2.39 11.07 -2.14
CA TYR A 62 3.31 9.99 -2.46
C TYR A 62 2.61 8.78 -3.12
N THR A 63 1.36 8.92 -3.56
CA THR A 63 0.54 7.80 -4.05
C THR A 63 1.27 6.99 -5.12
N ASP A 64 1.71 7.65 -6.20
CA ASP A 64 2.36 6.99 -7.34
C ASP A 64 3.73 6.40 -6.96
N LEU A 65 4.48 7.07 -6.08
CA LEU A 65 5.77 6.57 -5.61
C LEU A 65 5.59 5.28 -4.80
N CYS A 66 4.69 5.29 -3.82
CA CYS A 66 4.40 4.13 -2.99
C CYS A 66 3.82 2.98 -3.82
N ALA A 67 3.01 3.27 -4.84
CA ALA A 67 2.46 2.26 -5.73
C ALA A 67 3.51 1.67 -6.68
N ALA A 68 4.43 2.49 -7.21
CA ALA A 68 5.56 2.00 -8.01
C ALA A 68 6.47 1.07 -7.18
N GLU A 69 6.78 1.45 -5.94
CA GLU A 69 7.56 0.59 -5.03
C GLU A 69 6.80 -0.70 -4.67
N THR A 70 5.49 -0.61 -4.47
CA THR A 70 4.64 -1.78 -4.22
C THR A 70 4.67 -2.76 -5.40
N ASP A 71 4.48 -2.26 -6.63
CA ASP A 71 4.57 -3.10 -7.82
C ASP A 71 5.97 -3.72 -7.99
N ARG A 72 7.04 -2.97 -7.69
CA ARG A 72 8.42 -3.47 -7.70
C ARG A 72 8.62 -4.64 -6.72
N ILE A 73 8.10 -4.51 -5.50
CA ILE A 73 8.13 -5.58 -4.49
C ILE A 73 7.38 -6.80 -5.00
N VAL A 74 6.17 -6.62 -5.55
CA VAL A 74 5.36 -7.72 -6.06
C VAL A 74 6.08 -8.47 -7.18
N ILE A 75 6.65 -7.74 -8.14
CA ILE A 75 7.43 -8.33 -9.24
C ILE A 75 8.62 -9.11 -8.69
N ASP A 76 9.38 -8.55 -7.75
CA ASP A 76 10.53 -9.24 -7.15
C ASP A 76 10.11 -10.51 -6.39
N ILE A 77 8.97 -10.48 -5.71
CA ILE A 77 8.40 -11.64 -5.03
C ILE A 77 7.94 -12.73 -6.02
N ILE A 78 7.26 -12.34 -7.11
CA ILE A 78 6.67 -13.28 -8.07
C ILE A 78 7.73 -13.85 -9.02
N GLU A 79 8.62 -13.01 -9.54
CA GLU A 79 9.58 -13.39 -10.58
C GLU A 79 10.89 -13.92 -9.99
N ASN A 80 11.35 -13.38 -8.85
CA ASN A 80 12.65 -13.72 -8.27
C ASN A 80 12.54 -14.55 -6.98
N GLU A 81 11.32 -14.90 -6.54
CA GLU A 81 11.08 -15.68 -5.31
C GLU A 81 11.73 -15.07 -4.04
N ASN A 82 11.88 -13.74 -4.01
CA ASN A 82 12.51 -13.00 -2.92
C ASN A 82 11.54 -12.66 -1.76
N ASP A 83 10.47 -13.43 -1.60
CA ASP A 83 9.46 -13.24 -0.54
C ASP A 83 10.07 -13.22 0.87
N HIS A 84 11.05 -14.09 1.14
CA HIS A 84 11.77 -14.15 2.42
C HIS A 84 12.42 -12.81 2.82
N TYR A 85 13.03 -12.10 1.85
CA TYR A 85 13.66 -10.79 2.07
C TYR A 85 12.62 -9.74 2.47
N TRP A 86 11.50 -9.70 1.77
CA TRP A 86 10.44 -8.70 1.96
C TRP A 86 9.55 -8.98 3.16
N LEU A 87 9.35 -10.25 3.52
CA LEU A 87 8.53 -10.67 4.64
C LEU A 87 9.29 -10.73 5.97
N GLY A 88 10.61 -10.49 5.96
CA GLY A 88 11.45 -10.59 7.14
C GLY A 88 11.45 -12.00 7.73
N ALA A 89 11.24 -13.02 6.89
CA ALA A 89 11.47 -14.40 7.30
C ALA A 89 12.98 -14.56 7.42
N ASP A 90 13.47 -14.47 8.66
CA ASP A 90 14.88 -14.52 8.97
C ASP A 90 15.58 -15.68 8.24
N ILE A 91 16.68 -15.32 7.60
CA ILE A 91 17.73 -16.24 7.16
C ILE A 91 18.33 -16.86 8.43
N ASN A 92 17.63 -17.80 9.05
CA ASN A 92 18.08 -18.59 10.20
C ASN A 92 17.14 -19.78 10.46
N GLU A 93 16.98 -20.68 9.49
CA GLU A 93 16.68 -22.08 9.84
C GLU A 93 17.50 -23.04 8.97
N SER A 94 18.33 -23.82 9.68
CA SER A 94 19.21 -24.95 9.30
C SER A 94 20.56 -24.68 8.61
#